data_AF-A0A934XTA9-F1
#
_entry.id   AF-A0A934XTA9-F1
#
_cell.length_a   1.000
_cell.length_b   1.000
_cell.length_c   1.000
_cell.angle_alpha   90.00
_cell.angle_beta   90.00
_cell.angle_gamma   90.00
#
_symmetry.space_group_name_H-M   'P 1'
#
loop_
_entity.id
_entity.type
_entity.pdbx_description
1 polymer ?
#
loop_
_entity_poly.entity_id
_entity_poly.type
_entity_poly.pdbx_seq_one_letter_code
_entity_poly.pdbx_strand_id
1 'polypeptide(L)'
;MNTRAAASPVSGGLTPESTTITRTDDQITLATFNVENLDPTDPPAKFAALANQIVTNLAAPDILAVEEVQDSDGPANTSVVEASVTWGLLISAIQTAGGPTYDFRNVDPVDDQDGGEPGGNIRVGFLFPPTAASRSWIGPAPPPPRPTAQSWAVRACS
;
A
#
# COMPACT_ATOMS: atom_id res chain seq x y z
N MET A 1 -30.60 -7.47 -31.74
CA MET A 1 -30.10 -7.31 -30.36
C MET A 1 -30.52 -5.94 -29.88
N ASN A 2 -31.13 -5.85 -28.69
CA ASN A 2 -31.72 -4.61 -28.17
C ASN A 2 -30.94 -4.20 -26.92
N THR A 3 -29.80 -3.54 -27.06
CA THR A 3 -29.12 -2.92 -25.93
C THR A 3 -29.65 -1.50 -25.76
N ARG A 4 -30.22 -1.20 -24.59
CA ARG A 4 -30.54 0.18 -24.19
C ARG A 4 -29.30 0.82 -23.59
N ALA A 5 -29.13 2.13 -23.79
CA ALA A 5 -28.08 2.88 -23.11
C ALA A 5 -28.24 2.73 -21.59
N ALA A 6 -27.14 2.43 -20.90
CA ALA A 6 -27.12 2.42 -19.45
C ALA A 6 -27.42 3.83 -18.90
N ALA A 7 -28.11 3.90 -17.76
CA ALA A 7 -28.36 5.18 -17.11
C ALA A 7 -27.04 5.80 -16.63
N SER A 8 -26.88 7.10 -16.80
CA SER A 8 -25.72 7.81 -16.27
C SER A 8 -25.77 7.84 -14.74
N PRO A 9 -24.64 7.60 -14.05
CA PRO A 9 -24.58 7.72 -12.61
C PRO A 9 -24.87 9.18 -12.19
N VAL A 10 -25.63 9.33 -11.11
CA VAL A 10 -25.89 10.63 -10.46
C VAL A 10 -25.06 10.69 -9.18
N SER A 11 -24.38 11.81 -8.95
CA SER A 11 -23.57 12.00 -7.74
C SER A 11 -24.43 11.94 -6.48
N GLY A 12 -24.01 11.13 -5.50
CA GLY A 12 -24.63 11.06 -4.18
C GLY A 12 -24.22 12.19 -3.24
N GLY A 13 -23.38 13.14 -3.68
CA GLY A 13 -22.86 14.23 -2.83
C GLY A 13 -21.88 13.77 -1.75
N LEU A 14 -21.30 12.58 -1.89
CA LEU A 14 -20.32 12.03 -0.96
C LEU A 14 -18.94 12.63 -1.22
N THR A 15 -18.21 12.90 -0.14
CA THR A 15 -16.80 13.29 -0.17
C THR A 15 -15.92 12.11 0.23
N PRO A 16 -14.74 11.93 -0.40
CA PRO A 16 -13.78 10.94 0.06
C PRO A 16 -13.41 11.13 1.53
N GLU A 17 -13.35 10.04 2.30
CA GLU A 17 -12.94 10.07 3.70
C GLU A 17 -11.43 10.23 3.85
N SER A 18 -10.99 10.86 4.93
CA SER A 18 -9.57 10.95 5.32
C SER A 18 -9.36 10.35 6.69
N THR A 19 -8.29 9.59 6.86
CA THR A 19 -7.92 9.02 8.15
C THR A 19 -7.43 10.11 9.11
N THR A 20 -7.70 9.91 10.40
CA THR A 20 -7.09 10.67 11.50
C THR A 20 -5.93 9.92 12.15
N ILE A 21 -5.69 8.67 11.72
CA ILE A 21 -4.61 7.84 12.23
C ILE A 21 -3.29 8.41 11.74
N THR A 22 -2.38 8.63 12.68
CA THR A 22 -1.01 9.08 12.40
C THR A 22 -0.02 8.10 13.03
N ARG A 23 1.13 7.96 12.39
CA ARG A 23 2.24 7.16 12.91
C ARG A 23 2.73 7.74 14.24
N THR A 24 3.06 6.87 15.19
CA THR A 24 3.82 7.21 16.41
C THR A 24 5.10 6.38 16.47
N ASP A 25 6.03 6.72 17.35
CA ASP A 25 7.35 6.06 17.41
C ASP A 25 7.26 4.55 17.71
N ASP A 26 6.19 4.12 18.40
CA ASP A 26 5.97 2.73 18.83
C ASP A 26 4.86 2.02 18.05
N GLN A 27 4.32 2.63 16.99
CA GLN A 27 3.23 2.06 16.19
C GLN A 27 3.55 2.09 14.70
N ILE A 28 2.92 1.17 13.97
CA ILE A 28 2.93 1.16 12.51
C ILE A 28 1.53 1.45 11.99
N THR A 29 1.43 2.19 10.90
CA THR A 29 0.18 2.39 10.16
C THR A 29 0.06 1.38 9.03
N LEU A 30 -1.13 0.80 8.89
CA LEU A 30 -1.46 -0.18 7.86
C LEU A 30 -2.77 0.23 7.21
N ALA A 31 -2.82 0.18 5.88
CA ALA A 31 -4.06 0.33 5.13
C ALA A 31 -4.15 -0.72 4.01
N THR A 32 -5.38 -0.93 3.52
CA THR A 32 -5.68 -1.67 2.30
C THR A 32 -6.26 -0.70 1.29
N PHE A 33 -5.91 -0.83 0.02
CA PHE A 33 -6.42 0.07 -1.02
C PHE A 33 -6.49 -0.63 -2.38
N ASN A 34 -7.67 -0.57 -3.00
CA ASN A 34 -7.90 -1.13 -4.32
C ASN A 34 -7.66 -0.05 -5.38
N VAL A 35 -6.89 -0.38 -6.43
CA VAL A 35 -6.52 0.57 -7.49
C VAL A 35 -7.26 0.37 -8.82
N GLU A 36 -8.27 -0.52 -8.82
CA GLU A 36 -9.23 -0.74 -9.91
C GLU A 36 -8.56 -1.16 -11.23
N ASN A 37 -7.99 -2.37 -11.24
CA ASN A 37 -7.25 -2.96 -12.36
C ASN A 37 -6.18 -2.01 -12.93
N LEU A 38 -5.36 -1.42 -12.06
CA LEU A 38 -4.39 -0.40 -12.47
C LEU A 38 -3.32 -1.01 -13.37
N ASP A 39 -3.07 -0.39 -14.52
CA ASP A 39 -2.08 -0.84 -15.49
C ASP A 39 -1.37 0.30 -16.25
N PRO A 40 -0.26 0.07 -16.97
CA PRO A 40 0.52 1.13 -17.61
C PRO A 40 -0.20 1.85 -18.76
N THR A 41 -1.26 1.27 -19.30
CA THR A 41 -2.10 1.87 -20.35
C THR A 41 -3.15 2.83 -19.78
N ASP A 42 -3.39 2.81 -18.46
CA ASP A 42 -4.25 3.79 -17.80
C ASP A 42 -3.70 5.21 -17.96
N PRO A 43 -4.59 6.23 -18.01
CA PRO A 43 -4.16 7.60 -18.15
C PRO A 43 -3.35 8.06 -16.93
N PRO A 44 -2.31 8.89 -17.09
CA PRO A 44 -1.52 9.42 -15.97
C PRO A 44 -2.35 10.11 -14.88
N ALA A 45 -3.51 10.66 -15.24
CA ALA A 45 -4.46 11.25 -14.29
C ALA A 45 -5.01 10.24 -13.27
N LYS A 46 -5.17 8.95 -13.64
CA LYS A 46 -5.59 7.89 -12.71
C LYS A 46 -4.51 7.64 -11.67
N PHE A 47 -3.26 7.45 -12.10
CA PHE A 47 -2.11 7.32 -11.19
C PHE A 47 -1.99 8.51 -10.23
N ALA A 48 -2.12 9.73 -10.74
CA ALA A 48 -2.07 10.94 -9.91
C ALA A 48 -3.24 10.99 -8.89
N ALA A 49 -4.45 10.59 -9.30
CA ALA A 49 -5.60 10.56 -8.40
C ALA A 49 -5.43 9.52 -7.28
N LEU A 50 -4.98 8.31 -7.62
CA LEU A 50 -4.70 7.24 -6.64
C LEU A 50 -3.56 7.64 -5.69
N ALA A 51 -2.49 8.21 -6.23
CA ALA A 51 -1.37 8.73 -5.44
C ALA A 51 -1.82 9.80 -4.43
N ASN A 52 -2.65 10.75 -4.86
CA ASN A 52 -3.22 11.74 -3.97
C ASN A 52 -4.04 11.08 -2.86
N GLN A 53 -4.91 10.11 -3.17
CA GLN A 53 -5.68 9.40 -2.13
C GLN A 53 -4.75 8.70 -1.13
N ILE A 54 -3.70 8.03 -1.59
CA ILE A 54 -2.72 7.38 -0.70
C ILE A 54 -2.03 8.40 0.21
N VAL A 55 -1.60 9.54 -0.33
CA VAL A 55 -0.86 10.56 0.44
C VAL A 55 -1.77 11.36 1.36
N THR A 56 -2.94 11.80 0.89
CA THR A 56 -3.80 12.74 1.61
C THR A 56 -4.90 12.04 2.40
N ASN A 57 -5.55 11.02 1.83
CA ASN A 57 -6.68 10.36 2.47
C ASN A 57 -6.22 9.25 3.41
N LEU A 58 -5.22 8.46 3.01
CA LEU A 58 -4.64 7.40 3.84
C LEU A 58 -3.45 7.87 4.69
N ALA A 59 -3.07 9.14 4.56
CA ALA A 59 -1.95 9.74 5.28
C ALA A 59 -0.60 9.01 5.09
N ALA A 60 -0.36 8.47 3.88
CA ALA A 60 0.85 7.74 3.50
C ALA A 60 1.27 6.67 4.53
N PRO A 61 0.51 5.55 4.63
CA PRO A 61 0.70 4.55 5.67
C PRO A 61 2.03 3.80 5.51
N ASP A 62 2.59 3.31 6.62
CA ASP A 62 3.87 2.64 6.62
C ASP A 62 3.85 1.37 5.78
N ILE A 63 2.75 0.62 5.85
CA ILE A 63 2.50 -0.53 4.98
C ILE A 63 1.17 -0.29 4.27
N LEU A 64 1.16 -0.45 2.96
CA LEU A 64 -0.06 -0.42 2.16
C LEU A 64 -0.21 -1.76 1.44
N ALA A 65 -1.26 -2.51 1.77
CA ALA A 65 -1.70 -3.63 0.95
C ALA A 65 -2.51 -3.07 -0.23
N VAL A 66 -2.02 -3.29 -1.44
CA VAL A 66 -2.64 -2.77 -2.67
C VAL A 66 -3.26 -3.93 -3.42
N GLU A 67 -4.54 -3.79 -3.73
CA GLU A 67 -5.34 -4.76 -4.49
C GLU A 67 -5.54 -4.27 -5.92
N GLU A 68 -5.70 -5.22 -6.83
CA GLU A 68 -6.00 -4.97 -8.24
C GLU A 68 -4.89 -4.29 -9.07
N VAL A 69 -3.63 -4.70 -8.86
CA VAL A 69 -2.52 -4.29 -9.71
C VAL A 69 -2.38 -5.25 -10.89
N GLN A 70 -2.24 -4.71 -12.11
CA GLN A 70 -2.21 -5.45 -13.36
C GLN A 70 -0.81 -5.52 -14.00
N ASP A 71 -0.69 -6.35 -15.05
CA ASP A 71 0.57 -6.70 -15.72
C ASP A 71 1.27 -5.49 -16.32
N SER A 72 2.58 -5.63 -16.54
CA SER A 72 3.42 -4.56 -17.10
C SER A 72 3.06 -4.20 -18.55
N ASP A 73 2.30 -5.04 -19.24
CA ASP A 73 1.73 -4.80 -20.57
C ASP A 73 0.20 -4.63 -20.56
N GLY A 74 -0.40 -4.48 -19.38
CA GLY A 74 -1.82 -4.21 -19.20
C GLY A 74 -2.71 -5.43 -19.40
N PRO A 75 -3.93 -5.28 -19.95
CA PRO A 75 -4.87 -6.39 -20.13
C PRO A 75 -4.59 -7.22 -21.39
N ALA A 76 -3.39 -7.10 -21.96
CA ALA A 76 -3.03 -7.85 -23.16
C ALA A 76 -2.90 -9.33 -22.82
N ASN A 77 -3.65 -10.19 -23.51
CA ASN A 77 -3.50 -11.65 -23.34
C ASN A 77 -2.15 -12.09 -23.94
N THR A 78 -1.14 -12.10 -23.09
CA THR A 78 0.23 -12.53 -23.36
C THR A 78 0.73 -13.35 -22.17
N SER A 79 1.93 -13.93 -22.28
CA SER A 79 2.53 -14.68 -21.17
C SER A 79 3.22 -13.80 -20.12
N VAL A 80 3.07 -12.47 -20.20
CA VAL A 80 3.65 -11.52 -19.23
C VAL A 80 2.78 -11.54 -17.98
N VAL A 81 3.39 -11.88 -16.85
CA VAL A 81 2.70 -11.97 -15.54
C VAL A 81 3.36 -11.10 -14.48
N GLU A 82 4.42 -10.35 -14.81
CA GLU A 82 5.04 -9.41 -13.88
C GLU A 82 4.38 -8.02 -13.95
N ALA A 83 4.26 -7.34 -12.81
CA ALA A 83 3.65 -6.01 -12.70
C ALA A 83 4.66 -4.87 -12.41
N SER A 84 5.95 -5.10 -12.65
CA SER A 84 7.02 -4.18 -12.24
C SER A 84 6.87 -2.76 -12.80
N VAL A 85 6.37 -2.62 -14.03
CA VAL A 85 6.14 -1.30 -14.66
C VAL A 85 4.98 -0.58 -13.95
N THR A 86 3.88 -1.28 -13.73
CA THR A 86 2.69 -0.75 -13.03
C THR A 86 3.04 -0.25 -11.63
N TRP A 87 3.78 -1.04 -10.86
CA TRP A 87 4.26 -0.63 -9.53
C TRP A 87 5.17 0.59 -9.60
N GLY A 88 6.11 0.62 -10.56
CA GLY A 88 7.01 1.75 -10.74
C GLY A 88 6.28 3.05 -11.04
N LEU A 89 5.22 2.99 -11.86
CA LEU A 89 4.38 4.14 -12.16
C LEU A 89 3.60 4.64 -10.95
N LEU A 90 2.99 3.74 -10.16
CA LEU A 90 2.27 4.10 -8.94
C LEU A 90 3.20 4.72 -7.89
N ILE A 91 4.36 4.11 -7.64
CA ILE A 91 5.36 4.64 -6.69
C ILE A 91 5.84 6.02 -7.14
N SER A 92 6.14 6.20 -8.43
CA SER A 92 6.56 7.49 -8.97
C SER A 92 5.47 8.57 -8.81
N ALA A 93 4.20 8.19 -9.00
CA ALA A 93 3.07 9.09 -8.79
C ALA A 93 2.93 9.47 -7.30
N ILE A 94 3.09 8.51 -6.37
CA ILE A 94 3.07 8.75 -4.92
C ILE A 94 4.17 9.75 -4.52
N GLN A 95 5.40 9.56 -5.00
CA GLN A 95 6.51 10.49 -4.76
C GLN A 95 6.21 11.88 -5.32
N THR A 96 5.64 11.95 -6.52
CA THR A 96 5.25 13.22 -7.17
C THR A 96 4.18 13.96 -6.37
N ALA A 97 3.25 13.23 -5.74
CA ALA A 97 2.23 13.77 -4.85
C ALA A 97 2.77 14.20 -3.47
N GLY A 98 4.08 14.06 -3.21
CA GLY A 98 4.73 14.40 -1.95
C GLY A 98 4.74 13.27 -0.92
N GLY A 99 4.38 12.05 -1.33
CA GLY A 99 4.47 10.86 -0.51
C GLY A 99 5.89 10.31 -0.35
N PRO A 100 6.07 9.30 0.52
CA PRO A 100 7.37 8.66 0.70
C PRO A 100 7.75 7.82 -0.52
N THR A 101 9.02 7.44 -0.57
CA THR A 101 9.46 6.38 -1.48
C THR A 101 9.06 5.04 -0.87
N TYR A 102 8.48 4.15 -1.68
CA TYR A 102 8.18 2.77 -1.31
C TYR A 102 9.00 1.79 -2.14
N ASP A 103 9.30 0.65 -1.54
CA ASP A 103 9.58 -0.60 -2.23
C ASP A 103 8.27 -1.41 -2.34
N PHE A 104 8.18 -2.33 -3.30
CA PHE A 104 7.04 -3.23 -3.45
C PHE A 104 7.43 -4.70 -3.36
N ARG A 105 6.49 -5.55 -2.93
CA ARG A 105 6.54 -7.01 -3.07
C ARG A 105 5.17 -7.54 -3.46
N ASN A 106 5.16 -8.43 -4.45
CA ASN A 106 4.01 -9.24 -4.82
C ASN A 106 4.49 -10.68 -5.10
N VAL A 107 3.53 -11.58 -5.28
CA VAL A 107 3.76 -12.86 -5.96
C VAL A 107 3.16 -12.72 -7.35
N ASP A 108 3.93 -13.04 -8.38
CA ASP A 108 3.40 -13.01 -9.75
C ASP A 108 2.36 -14.13 -9.90
N PRO A 109 1.20 -13.85 -10.51
CA PRO A 109 0.16 -14.87 -10.66
C PRO A 109 0.50 -15.92 -11.70
N VAL A 110 -0.34 -16.95 -11.80
CA VAL A 110 -0.25 -17.89 -12.91
C VAL A 110 -1.08 -17.36 -14.08
N ASP A 111 -0.45 -17.35 -15.25
CA ASP A 111 -1.04 -16.87 -16.50
C ASP A 111 -2.45 -17.45 -16.75
N ASP A 112 -3.39 -16.54 -17.07
CA ASP A 112 -4.80 -16.80 -17.39
C ASP A 112 -5.58 -17.55 -16.28
N GLN A 113 -5.08 -17.58 -15.04
CA GLN A 113 -5.69 -18.33 -13.94
C GLN A 113 -6.08 -17.49 -12.72
N ASP A 114 -5.62 -16.25 -12.66
CA ASP A 114 -5.81 -15.35 -11.54
C ASP A 114 -6.36 -13.99 -12.02
N GLY A 115 -7.38 -13.47 -11.34
CA GLY A 115 -7.98 -12.16 -11.65
C GLY A 115 -9.39 -12.25 -12.27
N GLY A 116 -9.95 -11.09 -12.60
CA GLY A 116 -11.31 -10.94 -13.14
C GLY A 116 -11.40 -10.26 -14.51
N GLU A 117 -10.33 -9.62 -14.98
CA GLU A 117 -10.27 -8.97 -16.29
C GLU A 117 -9.79 -9.97 -17.36
N PRO A 118 -10.53 -10.15 -18.47
CA PRO A 118 -10.13 -11.09 -19.51
C PRO A 118 -8.75 -10.77 -20.09
N GLY A 119 -7.82 -11.72 -19.97
CA GLY A 119 -6.47 -11.64 -20.53
C GLY A 119 -5.42 -10.97 -19.64
N GLY A 120 -5.79 -10.42 -18.48
CA GLY A 120 -4.84 -9.85 -17.53
C GLY A 120 -4.80 -10.62 -16.21
N ASN A 121 -3.65 -10.60 -15.55
CA ASN A 121 -3.38 -11.40 -14.35
C ASN A 121 -3.45 -10.57 -13.06
N ILE A 122 -4.63 -10.17 -12.59
CA ILE A 122 -4.73 -9.20 -11.49
C ILE A 122 -4.16 -9.73 -10.16
N ARG A 123 -3.40 -8.92 -9.42
CA ARG A 123 -2.74 -9.34 -8.16
C ARG A 123 -2.89 -8.37 -6.98
N VAL A 124 -2.50 -8.88 -5.82
CA VAL A 124 -2.30 -8.12 -4.57
C VAL A 124 -0.80 -7.98 -4.31
N GLY A 125 -0.38 -6.85 -3.76
CA GLY A 125 0.98 -6.65 -3.27
C GLY A 125 1.05 -5.70 -2.09
N PHE A 126 2.26 -5.47 -1.60
CA PHE A 126 2.53 -4.54 -0.51
C PHE A 126 3.49 -3.45 -0.95
N LEU A 127 3.18 -2.20 -0.60
CA LEU A 127 4.15 -1.10 -0.54
C LEU A 127 4.65 -0.93 0.90
N PHE A 128 5.95 -0.73 1.07
CA PHE A 128 6.59 -0.54 2.38
C PHE A 128 7.87 0.30 2.23
N PRO A 129 8.41 0.90 3.30
CA PRO A 129 9.54 1.79 3.20
C PRO A 129 10.79 0.99 2.82
N PRO A 130 11.68 1.53 1.96
CA PRO A 130 12.89 0.83 1.58
C PRO A 130 13.72 0.38 2.78
N THR A 131 14.47 -0.71 2.64
CA THR A 131 15.21 -1.30 3.78
C THR A 131 16.18 -0.29 4.43
N ALA A 132 16.79 0.61 3.65
CA ALA A 132 17.64 1.68 4.18
C ALA A 132 16.86 2.71 5.00
N ALA A 133 15.62 3.02 4.62
CA ALA A 133 14.71 3.83 5.41
C ALA A 133 14.34 3.08 6.68
N SER A 134 13.94 1.80 6.62
CA SER A 134 13.47 1.02 7.78
C SER A 134 14.43 0.98 8.99
N ARG A 135 15.75 1.13 8.79
CA ARG A 135 16.74 1.23 9.88
C ARG A 135 16.62 2.52 10.70
N SER A 136 16.06 3.57 10.11
CA SER A 136 15.69 4.81 10.79
C SER A 136 14.29 4.74 11.44
N TRP A 137 13.52 3.66 11.21
CA TRP A 137 12.10 3.53 11.58
C TRP A 137 11.86 2.68 12.84
N ILE A 138 12.87 1.93 13.27
CA ILE A 138 12.89 1.25 14.56
C ILE A 138 13.74 2.15 15.46
N GLY A 139 13.09 2.90 16.36
CA GLY A 139 13.81 3.63 17.41
C GLY A 139 14.74 2.68 18.18
N PRO A 140 15.77 3.19 18.87
CA PRO A 140 16.59 2.33 19.72
C PRO A 140 15.68 1.56 20.66
N ALA A 141 15.92 0.25 20.79
CA ALA A 141 15.17 -0.59 21.71
C ALA A 141 15.11 0.11 23.09
N PRO A 142 13.92 0.23 23.71
CA PRO A 142 13.81 0.87 25.02
C PRO A 142 14.77 0.17 25.99
N PRO A 143 15.45 0.92 26.88
CA PRO A 143 16.34 0.31 27.85
C PRO A 143 15.55 -0.72 28.68
N PRO A 144 16.16 -1.86 29.04
CA PRO A 144 15.49 -2.84 29.88
C PRO A 144 14.98 -2.15 31.16
N PRO A 145 13.80 -2.52 31.68
CA PRO A 145 13.26 -1.91 32.88
C PRO A 145 14.32 -1.96 33.97
N ARG A 146 14.69 -0.79 34.50
CA ARG A 146 15.66 -0.69 35.59
C ARG A 146 15.12 -1.55 36.72
N PRO A 147 15.87 -2.55 37.22
CA PRO A 147 15.39 -3.34 38.34
C PRO A 147 15.05 -2.37 39.47
N THR A 148 13.78 -2.33 39.84
CA THR A 148 13.36 -1.64 41.05
C THR A 148 14.10 -2.35 42.18
N ALA A 149 14.91 -1.60 42.92
CA ALA A 149 15.57 -2.13 44.10
C ALA A 149 14.48 -2.48 45.12
N GLN A 150 13.98 -3.71 45.06
CA GLN A 150 13.34 -4.31 46.22
C GLN A 150 14.45 -4.63 47.21
N SER A 151 14.50 -3.81 48.25
CA SER A 151 15.36 -3.97 49.42
C SER A 151 15.03 -5.28 50.12
N TRP A 152 15.81 -6.33 49.84
CA TRP A 152 15.91 -7.49 50.71
C TRP A 152 17.08 -7.28 51.65
N ALA A 153 16.79 -6.78 52.85
CA ALA A 153 17.73 -6.79 53.96
C ALA A 153 17.88 -8.23 54.45
N VAL A 154 19.02 -8.86 54.19
CA VAL A 154 19.41 -10.09 54.90
C VAL A 154 20.17 -9.68 56.16
N ARG A 155 19.49 -9.82 57.30
CA ARG A 155 20.07 -9.70 58.63
C ARG A 155 20.69 -11.06 58.97
N ALA A 156 22.02 -11.16 58.97
CA ALA A 156 22.70 -12.31 59.56
C ALA A 156 22.78 -12.12 61.08
N CYS A 157 22.28 -13.11 61.81
CA CYS A 157 22.43 -13.26 63.26
C CYS A 157 23.61 -14.20 63.53
N SER A 158 24.37 -13.88 64.59
CA SER A 158 25.46 -14.60 65.26
C SER A 158 26.67 -15.01 64.44
#